data_AF-A0A535X9Y0-F1
#
_entry.id   AF-A0A535X9Y0-F1
#
_cell.length_a   1.000
_cell.length_b   1.000
_cell.length_c   1.000
_cell.angle_alpha   90.00
_cell.angle_beta   90.00
_cell.angle_gamma   90.00
#
_symmetry.space_group_name_H-M   'P 1'
#
loop_
_entity.id
_entity.type
_entity.pdbx_description
1 polymer ?
#
loop_
_entity_poly.entity_id
_entity_poly.type
_entity_poly.pdbx_seq_one_letter_code
_entity_poly.pdbx_strand_id
1 'polypeptide(L)'
;MTEPTKRSLLSVTGADGKTVQLGSAAYIGLAAPSPDGRWIAVAEGLSQPSQIRIFDRTGSVPPRVIASGMPPIVGRIQWDATGRVLYPNGRTVVAVDLSGHETTYPMSADESAFGVVGMSPDLSIAVIGVSVSTGEGLRFLDGGSTRVVPSGVLQPLVWVGPHEMLARHADGQLFAVDFRGSERALGVAMKASDVRVLGYSAPYLLWIDTTLARVHLSDLAASKDVTVGANPLPSGAQPNGDGRFLITRDDVNFGADILSGSSWFASLPPTPAPVPTRAGAAAGYRRIASDEGGWSMEIPEKWIAETGNLRGAEIASFELQGADLSGNAPTADQQRIRVTLLPDYDGLSLEELGKRGALSGTSGVVEQTATTVASQPAVRTLMAGTGMPRPFDQSHLYWHFRSPYFANRVVAIDVWPATGQLRPAVDHALATFELFVPKPPSTAAISRAQAIEAVRNILERAGRVDRIAAKLVTNHELEQGSSFGHNYTVDPDDLLWVVAAAGDFASMSLGGPPGRSGASLGPPPRDRLVVHILHASTGDAFGFMSGGDGAWPAWFDALKDRAP
;
A
#
# COMPACT_ATOMS: atom_id res chain seq x y z
N MET A 1 -53.46 33.74 -9.65
CA MET A 1 -53.21 32.42 -10.28
C MET A 1 -52.38 31.60 -9.31
N THR A 2 -52.94 30.53 -8.77
CA THR A 2 -52.26 29.59 -7.86
C THR A 2 -51.34 28.69 -8.68
N GLU A 3 -50.04 28.70 -8.39
CA GLU A 3 -49.10 27.72 -8.95
C GLU A 3 -49.56 26.28 -8.64
N PRO A 4 -49.43 25.34 -9.58
CA PRO A 4 -49.70 23.94 -9.31
C PRO A 4 -48.67 23.39 -8.33
N THR A 5 -49.10 23.05 -7.11
CA THR A 5 -48.32 22.35 -6.08
C THR A 5 -47.85 20.98 -6.59
N LYS A 6 -46.65 20.91 -7.18
CA LYS A 6 -45.97 19.63 -7.41
C LYS A 6 -45.53 19.08 -6.05
N ARG A 7 -46.25 18.08 -5.55
CA ARG A 7 -45.86 17.28 -4.38
C ARG A 7 -45.25 15.97 -4.85
N SER A 8 -44.14 15.59 -4.25
CA SER A 8 -43.47 14.31 -4.49
C SER A 8 -43.99 13.27 -3.50
N LEU A 9 -44.26 12.07 -3.98
CA LEU A 9 -44.57 10.91 -3.14
C LEU A 9 -43.28 10.41 -2.49
N LEU A 10 -43.26 10.27 -1.17
CA LEU A 10 -42.17 9.65 -0.43
C LEU A 10 -42.50 8.18 -0.20
N SER A 11 -41.60 7.30 -0.61
CA SER A 11 -41.70 5.86 -0.40
C SER A 11 -40.35 5.31 0.07
N VAL A 12 -40.39 4.23 0.85
CA VAL A 12 -39.19 3.53 1.31
C VAL A 12 -39.27 2.08 0.84
N THR A 13 -38.19 1.61 0.22
CA THR A 13 -38.03 0.20 -0.17
C THR A 13 -37.14 -0.50 0.85
N GLY A 14 -37.65 -1.58 1.44
CA GLY A 14 -36.93 -2.43 2.37
C GLY A 14 -35.90 -3.33 1.65
N ALA A 15 -35.01 -3.95 2.43
CA ALA A 15 -34.05 -4.92 1.89
C ALA A 15 -34.74 -6.17 1.29
N ASP A 16 -35.98 -6.44 1.69
CA ASP A 16 -36.84 -7.48 1.12
C ASP A 16 -37.53 -7.06 -0.20
N GLY A 17 -37.22 -5.87 -0.72
CA GLY A 17 -37.78 -5.31 -1.96
C GLY A 17 -39.19 -4.74 -1.81
N LYS A 18 -39.79 -4.74 -0.61
CA LYS A 18 -41.13 -4.18 -0.40
C LYS A 18 -41.08 -2.68 -0.27
N THR A 19 -42.02 -1.99 -0.91
CA THR A 19 -42.15 -0.53 -0.87
C THR A 19 -43.32 -0.10 0.01
N VAL A 20 -43.05 0.78 0.97
CA VAL A 20 -44.07 1.42 1.82
C VAL A 20 -44.19 2.89 1.41
N GLN A 21 -45.41 3.35 1.14
CA GLN A 21 -45.68 4.77 0.88
C GLN A 21 -45.85 5.51 2.22
N LEU A 22 -45.05 6.56 2.42
CA LEU A 22 -45.04 7.31 3.67
C LEU A 22 -45.94 8.56 3.63
N GLY A 23 -46.23 9.06 2.43
CA GLY A 23 -47.04 10.25 2.21
C GLY A 23 -46.47 11.13 1.09
N SER A 24 -46.91 12.40 1.03
CA SER A 24 -46.45 13.36 0.02
C SER A 24 -45.83 14.61 0.66
N ALA A 25 -44.73 15.11 0.10
CA ALA A 25 -44.02 16.31 0.53
C ALA A 25 -43.85 17.32 -0.62
N ALA A 26 -43.85 18.62 -0.32
CA ALA A 26 -43.35 19.63 -1.26
C ALA A 26 -41.82 19.63 -1.18
N TYR A 27 -41.17 18.82 -2.02
CA TYR A 27 -39.80 18.33 -1.82
C TYR A 27 -38.78 19.02 -2.72
N ILE A 28 -37.68 19.53 -2.13
CA ILE A 28 -36.52 20.10 -2.85
C ILE A 28 -35.18 19.44 -2.43
N GLY A 29 -35.15 18.13 -2.16
CA GLY A 29 -33.86 17.41 -2.06
C GLY A 29 -33.19 17.36 -0.68
N LEU A 30 -33.85 17.84 0.39
CA LEU A 30 -33.30 17.90 1.75
C LEU A 30 -34.02 16.90 2.66
N ALA A 31 -33.59 15.64 2.62
CA ALA A 31 -34.07 14.60 3.52
C ALA A 31 -32.92 13.95 4.29
N ALA A 32 -33.17 13.62 5.56
CA ALA A 32 -32.21 12.92 6.41
C ALA A 32 -32.92 11.81 7.21
N PRO A 33 -32.48 10.55 7.15
CA PRO A 33 -32.97 9.50 8.04
C PRO A 33 -32.42 9.70 9.45
N SER A 34 -33.22 9.36 10.46
CA SER A 34 -32.79 9.39 11.86
C SER A 34 -31.76 8.31 12.18
N PRO A 35 -30.99 8.44 13.27
CA PRO A 35 -29.93 7.50 13.61
C PRO A 35 -30.44 6.09 13.91
N ASP A 36 -31.63 5.98 14.50
CA ASP A 36 -32.34 4.72 14.73
C ASP A 36 -33.03 4.16 13.47
N GLY A 37 -32.97 4.89 12.36
CA GLY A 37 -33.57 4.52 11.07
C GLY A 37 -35.09 4.51 11.06
N ARG A 38 -35.75 4.98 12.12
CA ARG A 38 -37.22 4.97 12.26
C ARG A 38 -37.89 6.14 11.56
N TRP A 39 -37.26 7.31 11.58
CA TRP A 39 -37.86 8.56 11.11
C TRP A 39 -37.09 9.10 9.90
N ILE A 40 -37.79 9.87 9.06
CA ILE A 40 -37.20 10.64 7.97
C ILE A 40 -37.64 12.08 8.13
N ALA A 41 -36.68 12.98 8.30
CA ALA A 41 -36.91 14.41 8.29
C ALA A 41 -36.82 14.93 6.86
N VAL A 42 -37.75 15.80 6.50
CA VAL A 42 -37.81 16.45 5.18
C VAL A 42 -38.03 17.94 5.37
N ALA A 43 -37.14 18.77 4.83
CA ALA A 43 -37.39 20.20 4.72
C ALA A 43 -38.32 20.48 3.52
N GLU A 44 -39.47 21.10 3.79
CA GLU A 44 -40.55 21.35 2.82
C GLU A 44 -40.72 22.83 2.51
N GLY A 45 -41.00 23.16 1.25
CA GLY A 45 -41.36 24.51 0.77
C GLY A 45 -41.35 24.57 -0.76
N LEU A 46 -42.14 25.46 -1.37
CA LEU A 46 -42.35 25.48 -2.83
C LEU A 46 -41.20 26.15 -3.60
N SER A 47 -40.68 27.27 -3.07
CA SER A 47 -39.53 27.99 -3.62
C SER A 47 -38.38 28.09 -2.62
N GLN A 48 -38.71 28.04 -1.33
CA GLN A 48 -37.80 28.17 -0.21
C GLN A 48 -38.31 27.24 0.91
N PRO A 49 -37.53 26.22 1.33
CA PRO A 49 -37.95 25.34 2.42
C PRO A 49 -38.22 26.15 3.68
N SER A 50 -39.37 25.97 4.32
CA SER A 50 -39.80 26.74 5.50
C SER A 50 -40.39 25.87 6.60
N GLN A 51 -40.51 24.56 6.40
CA GLN A 51 -41.03 23.63 7.40
C GLN A 51 -40.18 22.36 7.44
N ILE A 52 -40.09 21.73 8.61
CA ILE A 52 -39.55 20.37 8.74
C ILE A 52 -40.70 19.43 9.04
N ARG A 53 -40.92 18.46 8.14
CA ARG A 53 -41.88 17.38 8.32
C ARG A 53 -41.15 16.09 8.64
N ILE A 54 -41.69 15.33 9.59
CA ILE A 54 -41.22 14.01 9.95
C ILE A 54 -42.15 12.95 9.39
N PHE A 55 -41.57 11.90 8.83
CA PHE A 55 -42.24 10.69 8.35
C PHE A 55 -41.76 9.48 9.15
N ASP A 56 -42.69 8.63 9.56
CA ASP A 56 -42.35 7.32 10.12
C ASP A 56 -42.07 6.34 8.98
N ARG A 57 -40.92 5.65 9.03
CA ARG A 57 -40.46 4.74 7.97
C ARG A 57 -41.39 3.55 7.75
N THR A 58 -42.18 3.18 8.76
CA THR A 58 -43.15 2.08 8.65
C THR A 58 -44.51 2.53 8.11
N GLY A 59 -44.76 3.83 8.01
CA GLY A 59 -46.05 4.41 7.65
C GLY A 59 -47.11 4.30 8.76
N SER A 60 -46.75 3.81 9.95
CA SER A 60 -47.68 3.57 11.07
C SER A 60 -48.14 4.87 11.73
N VAL A 61 -47.32 5.92 11.64
CA VAL A 61 -47.60 7.23 12.25
C VAL A 61 -47.80 8.27 11.14
N PRO A 62 -48.91 9.03 11.14
CA PRO A 62 -49.13 10.07 10.14
C PRO A 62 -48.00 11.12 10.13
N PRO A 63 -47.59 11.61 8.94
CA PRO A 63 -46.58 12.65 8.83
C PRO A 63 -47.01 13.95 9.51
N ARG A 64 -46.08 14.60 10.23
CA ARG A 64 -46.37 15.85 10.98
C ARG A 64 -45.24 16.86 10.86
N VAL A 65 -45.59 18.14 10.92
CA VAL A 65 -44.62 19.24 10.97
C VAL A 65 -44.11 19.38 12.40
N ILE A 66 -42.80 19.46 12.57
CA ILE A 66 -42.15 19.66 13.88
C ILE A 66 -41.50 21.03 14.03
N ALA A 67 -41.16 21.68 12.91
CA ALA A 67 -40.61 23.04 12.91
C ALA A 67 -41.17 23.85 11.73
N SER A 68 -41.27 25.16 11.92
CA SER A 68 -41.58 26.13 10.87
C SER A 68 -40.63 27.32 11.01
N GLY A 69 -39.77 27.53 10.01
CA GLY A 69 -38.74 28.56 10.00
C GLY A 69 -39.15 29.80 9.20
N MET A 70 -38.91 30.97 9.79
CA MET A 70 -38.63 32.21 9.07
C MET A 70 -37.33 32.79 9.63
N PRO A 71 -36.28 33.02 8.82
CA PRO A 71 -36.14 32.83 7.36
C PRO A 71 -36.20 31.36 6.88
N PRO A 72 -36.19 31.13 5.55
CA PRO A 72 -36.12 29.79 4.96
C PRO A 72 -34.99 28.93 5.51
N ILE A 73 -35.27 27.64 5.62
CA ILE A 73 -34.31 26.57 5.90
C ILE A 73 -33.47 26.37 4.63
N VAL A 74 -32.18 26.66 4.74
CA VAL A 74 -31.21 26.59 3.65
C VAL A 74 -30.24 25.43 3.84
N GLY A 75 -29.76 24.84 2.74
CA GLY A 75 -28.75 23.77 2.78
C GLY A 75 -29.20 22.49 3.48
N ARG A 76 -28.24 21.63 3.83
CA ARG A 76 -28.49 20.29 4.37
C ARG A 76 -28.97 20.32 5.83
N ILE A 77 -29.96 19.48 6.13
CA ILE A 77 -30.40 19.14 7.49
C ILE A 77 -29.76 17.82 7.93
N GLN A 78 -29.57 17.63 9.24
CA GLN A 78 -28.98 16.41 9.81
C GLN A 78 -29.63 16.05 11.14
N TRP A 79 -29.36 14.85 11.66
CA TRP A 79 -29.77 14.44 13.00
C TRP A 79 -28.58 14.47 13.96
N ASP A 80 -28.81 14.86 15.21
CA ASP A 80 -27.84 14.70 16.29
C ASP A 80 -27.99 13.34 17.00
N ALA A 81 -27.04 13.02 17.89
CA ALA A 81 -27.04 11.78 18.66
C ALA A 81 -28.28 11.59 19.56
N THR A 82 -29.00 12.67 19.87
CA THR A 82 -30.19 12.65 20.73
C THR A 82 -31.49 12.47 19.94
N GLY A 83 -31.41 12.38 18.61
CA GLY A 83 -32.57 12.27 17.74
C GLY A 83 -33.28 13.61 17.51
N ARG A 84 -32.57 14.74 17.61
CA ARG A 84 -33.07 16.05 17.17
C ARG A 84 -32.60 16.36 15.76
N VAL A 85 -33.42 17.09 15.01
CA VAL A 85 -33.07 17.55 13.66
C VAL A 85 -32.36 18.90 13.76
N LEU A 86 -31.14 18.95 13.26
CA LEU A 86 -30.31 20.14 13.10
C LEU A 86 -30.58 20.80 11.74
N TYR A 87 -30.83 22.11 11.76
CA TYR A 87 -30.96 22.91 10.55
C TYR A 87 -30.49 24.35 10.78
N PRO A 88 -29.97 25.03 9.74
CA PRO A 88 -29.61 26.44 9.84
C PRO A 88 -30.84 27.33 9.75
N ASN A 89 -30.82 28.43 10.51
CA ASN A 89 -31.85 29.47 10.50
C ASN A 89 -31.18 30.86 10.63
N GLY A 90 -30.63 31.34 9.52
CA GLY A 90 -29.89 32.61 9.46
C GLY A 90 -28.64 32.59 10.35
N ARG A 91 -28.62 33.43 11.39
CA ARG A 91 -27.49 33.54 12.34
C ARG A 91 -27.50 32.48 13.43
N THR A 92 -28.26 31.40 13.26
CA THR A 92 -28.40 30.35 14.26
C THR A 92 -28.44 28.98 13.59
N VAL A 93 -28.10 27.96 14.37
CA VAL A 93 -28.44 26.55 14.07
C VAL A 93 -29.48 26.13 15.10
N VAL A 94 -30.56 25.52 14.66
CA VAL A 94 -31.65 25.06 15.51
C VAL A 94 -31.65 23.54 15.56
N ALA A 95 -31.74 22.98 16.76
CA ALA A 95 -32.07 21.57 17.01
C ALA A 95 -33.54 21.47 17.42
N VAL A 96 -34.34 20.73 16.65
CA VAL A 96 -35.75 20.50 16.96
C VAL A 96 -35.99 19.02 17.27
N ASP A 97 -36.67 18.74 18.38
CA ASP A 97 -37.06 17.37 18.73
C ASP A 97 -38.36 16.92 18.04
N LEU A 98 -38.72 15.64 18.20
CA LEU A 98 -39.92 15.06 17.60
C LEU A 98 -41.25 15.63 18.15
N SER A 99 -41.22 16.37 19.26
CA SER A 99 -42.36 17.09 19.84
C SER A 99 -42.49 18.51 19.30
N GLY A 100 -41.46 19.02 18.62
CA GLY A 100 -41.36 20.39 18.12
C GLY A 100 -40.70 21.36 19.10
N HIS A 101 -40.05 20.86 20.16
CA HIS A 101 -39.28 21.71 21.05
C HIS A 101 -37.95 22.10 20.38
N GLU A 102 -37.68 23.40 20.31
CA GLU A 102 -36.50 23.96 19.66
C GLU A 102 -35.42 24.38 20.67
N THR A 103 -34.17 24.04 20.37
CA THR A 103 -32.96 24.55 21.02
C THR A 103 -32.12 25.30 19.99
N THR A 104 -31.74 26.55 20.31
CA THR A 104 -31.05 27.43 19.37
C THR A 104 -29.59 27.63 19.75
N TYR A 105 -28.70 27.51 18.77
CA TYR A 105 -27.27 27.74 18.90
C TYR A 105 -26.85 28.97 18.07
N PRO A 106 -26.47 30.09 18.71
CA PRO A 106 -26.10 31.31 18.00
C PRO A 106 -24.76 31.18 17.29
N MET A 107 -24.66 31.74 16.09
CA MET A 107 -23.39 31.96 15.38
C MET A 107 -22.79 33.32 15.80
N SER A 108 -21.54 33.59 15.40
CA SER A 108 -20.93 34.91 15.61
C SER A 108 -21.74 36.01 14.88
N ALA A 109 -21.63 37.27 15.34
CA ALA A 109 -22.48 38.36 14.85
C ALA A 109 -22.35 38.63 13.33
N ASP A 110 -21.22 38.29 12.74
CA ASP A 110 -20.86 38.41 11.33
C ASP A 110 -21.09 37.14 10.50
N GLU A 111 -21.59 36.06 11.13
CA GLU A 111 -21.78 34.75 10.52
C GLU A 111 -23.26 34.47 10.23
N SER A 112 -23.53 33.86 9.07
CA SER A 112 -24.82 33.24 8.76
C SER A 112 -24.62 31.78 8.38
N ALA A 113 -25.26 30.87 9.09
CA ALA A 113 -25.24 29.45 8.77
C ALA A 113 -26.05 29.19 7.50
N PHE A 114 -25.49 28.39 6.59
CA PHE A 114 -26.15 28.02 5.33
C PHE A 114 -26.35 26.51 5.16
N GLY A 115 -25.82 25.67 6.06
CA GLY A 115 -26.06 24.22 6.01
C GLY A 115 -25.29 23.43 7.07
N VAL A 116 -25.80 22.25 7.43
CA VAL A 116 -25.03 21.23 8.16
C VAL A 116 -24.31 20.36 7.13
N VAL A 117 -23.02 20.57 6.94
CA VAL A 117 -22.23 19.96 5.85
C VAL A 117 -21.62 18.61 6.23
N GLY A 118 -21.55 18.30 7.53
CA GLY A 118 -21.09 17.01 8.02
C GLY A 118 -21.50 16.76 9.47
N MET A 119 -21.48 15.50 9.89
CA MET A 119 -21.66 15.07 11.28
C MET A 119 -20.52 14.13 11.65
N SER A 120 -20.10 14.15 12.91
CA SER A 120 -19.20 13.12 13.46
C SER A 120 -19.84 11.73 13.41
N PRO A 121 -19.05 10.65 13.41
CA PRO A 121 -19.58 9.28 13.38
C PRO A 121 -20.57 8.96 14.51
N ASP A 122 -20.37 9.55 15.69
CA ASP A 122 -21.24 9.40 16.84
C ASP A 122 -22.35 10.47 16.93
N LEU A 123 -22.43 11.36 15.93
CA LEU A 123 -23.41 12.43 15.78
C LEU A 123 -23.40 13.48 16.91
N SER A 124 -22.31 13.56 17.68
CA SER A 124 -22.15 14.54 18.75
C SER A 124 -21.65 15.91 18.26
N ILE A 125 -20.91 15.94 17.15
CA ILE A 125 -20.32 17.15 16.58
C ILE A 125 -20.89 17.38 15.18
N ALA A 126 -21.45 18.56 14.94
CA ALA A 126 -21.88 19.00 13.62
C ALA A 126 -20.84 19.93 12.99
N VAL A 127 -20.63 19.80 11.68
CA VAL A 127 -19.86 20.77 10.89
C VAL A 127 -20.85 21.65 10.13
N ILE A 128 -20.81 22.95 10.42
CA ILE A 128 -21.71 23.96 9.91
C ILE A 128 -20.99 24.79 8.86
N GLY A 129 -21.57 24.89 7.67
CA GLY A 129 -21.17 25.88 6.66
C GLY A 129 -21.69 27.26 7.05
N VAL A 130 -20.80 28.25 7.10
CA VAL A 130 -21.13 29.64 7.44
C VAL A 130 -20.62 30.61 6.38
N SER A 131 -21.44 31.60 6.05
CA SER A 131 -21.02 32.77 5.28
C SER A 131 -20.55 33.86 6.25
N VAL A 132 -19.38 34.44 5.99
CA VAL A 132 -18.80 35.60 6.68
C VAL A 132 -18.50 36.71 5.68
N SER A 133 -18.20 37.92 6.17
CA SER A 133 -17.90 39.07 5.29
C SER A 133 -16.72 38.86 4.34
N THR A 134 -15.82 37.93 4.67
CA THR A 134 -14.62 37.60 3.89
C THR A 134 -14.75 36.35 3.01
N GLY A 135 -15.92 35.70 2.98
CA GLY A 135 -16.15 34.47 2.20
C GLY A 135 -16.92 33.39 2.95
N GLU A 136 -16.75 32.14 2.55
CA GLU A 136 -17.33 30.98 3.24
C GLU A 136 -16.33 30.34 4.20
N GLY A 137 -16.83 29.73 5.27
CA GLY A 137 -16.03 29.01 6.24
C GLY A 137 -16.81 27.89 6.92
N LEU A 138 -16.12 27.14 7.77
CA LEU A 138 -16.70 26.03 8.51
C LEU A 138 -16.63 26.27 10.02
N ARG A 139 -17.65 25.83 10.75
CA ARG A 139 -17.71 25.82 12.21
C ARG A 139 -17.99 24.41 12.73
N PHE A 140 -17.29 24.00 13.79
CA PHE A 140 -17.74 22.90 14.63
C PHE A 140 -18.84 23.40 15.56
N LEU A 141 -19.87 22.58 15.78
CA LEU A 141 -20.89 22.75 16.79
C LEU A 141 -20.90 21.50 17.68
N ASP A 142 -20.53 21.66 18.94
CA ASP A 142 -20.47 20.61 19.97
C ASP A 142 -21.05 21.14 21.29
N GLY A 143 -22.03 20.46 21.87
CA GLY A 143 -22.62 20.83 23.16
C GLY A 143 -23.14 22.28 23.22
N GLY A 144 -23.49 22.87 22.07
CA GLY A 144 -23.92 24.26 21.93
C GLY A 144 -22.81 25.31 21.84
N SER A 145 -21.55 24.89 21.84
CA SER A 145 -20.39 25.74 21.56
C SER A 145 -20.02 25.69 20.08
N THR A 146 -19.74 26.83 19.48
CA THR A 146 -19.26 26.94 18.09
C THR A 146 -17.77 27.29 18.04
N ARG A 147 -17.02 26.68 17.11
CA ARG A 147 -15.59 26.95 16.90
C ARG A 147 -15.22 26.91 15.43
N VAL A 148 -14.23 27.70 15.03
CA VAL A 148 -13.69 27.69 13.67
C VAL A 148 -13.02 26.34 13.38
N VAL A 149 -13.34 25.73 12.25
CA VAL A 149 -12.61 24.54 11.78
C VAL A 149 -11.21 24.96 11.32
N PRO A 150 -10.13 24.30 11.78
CA PRO A 150 -8.76 24.63 11.38
C PRO A 150 -8.55 24.59 9.86
N SER A 151 -7.74 25.52 9.33
CA SER A 151 -7.53 25.69 7.88
C SER A 151 -6.83 24.51 7.18
N GLY A 152 -6.27 23.58 7.94
CA GLY A 152 -5.63 22.36 7.42
C GLY A 152 -6.60 21.19 7.17
N VAL A 153 -7.86 21.27 7.61
CA VAL A 153 -8.84 20.19 7.41
C VAL A 153 -9.13 19.99 5.93
N LEU A 154 -9.00 18.74 5.47
CA LEU A 154 -9.15 18.41 4.05
C LEU A 154 -10.62 18.40 3.60
N GLN A 155 -10.82 18.65 2.31
CA GLN A 155 -12.09 18.42 1.60
C GLN A 155 -11.93 17.24 0.63
N PRO A 156 -12.88 16.29 0.57
CA PRO A 156 -14.09 16.19 1.39
C PRO A 156 -13.79 16.01 2.89
N LEU A 157 -14.75 16.39 3.76
CA LEU A 157 -14.65 16.21 5.20
C LEU A 157 -14.49 14.73 5.55
N VAL A 158 -13.35 14.36 6.14
CA VAL A 158 -13.05 12.98 6.56
C VAL A 158 -12.85 12.90 8.06
N TRP A 159 -13.60 12.03 8.72
CA TRP A 159 -13.44 11.70 10.13
C TRP A 159 -12.51 10.49 10.28
N VAL A 160 -11.40 10.66 10.99
CA VAL A 160 -10.43 9.59 11.29
C VAL A 160 -10.61 8.98 12.67
N GLY A 161 -11.47 9.60 13.48
CA GLY A 161 -11.95 9.11 14.77
C GLY A 161 -13.36 9.65 15.05
N PRO A 162 -13.95 9.32 16.21
CA PRO A 162 -15.28 9.83 16.57
C PRO A 162 -15.30 11.35 16.68
N HIS A 163 -14.21 12.00 17.10
CA HIS A 163 -14.13 13.46 17.30
C HIS A 163 -12.94 14.12 16.61
N GLU A 164 -12.31 13.41 15.68
CA GLU A 164 -11.09 13.86 15.01
C GLU A 164 -11.26 13.86 13.49
N MET A 165 -10.90 14.98 12.87
CA MET A 165 -10.92 15.18 11.43
C MET A 165 -9.54 15.05 10.82
N LEU A 166 -9.48 14.53 9.59
CA LEU A 166 -8.25 14.49 8.81
C LEU A 166 -7.86 15.90 8.36
N ALA A 167 -6.59 16.25 8.58
CA ALA A 167 -6.00 17.49 8.17
C ALA A 167 -4.58 17.28 7.62
N ARG A 168 -4.10 18.28 6.88
CA ARG A 168 -2.82 18.27 6.17
C ARG A 168 -2.09 19.59 6.35
N HIS A 169 -0.82 19.52 6.76
CA HIS A 169 0.07 20.67 6.85
C HIS A 169 0.63 21.04 5.48
N ALA A 170 1.21 22.24 5.36
CA ALA A 170 1.77 22.73 4.09
C ALA A 170 2.96 21.87 3.58
N ASP A 171 3.67 21.19 4.46
CA ASP A 171 4.74 20.24 4.13
C ASP A 171 4.21 18.83 3.73
N GLY A 172 2.90 18.66 3.73
CA GLY A 172 2.21 17.43 3.38
C GLY A 172 1.96 16.46 4.53
N GLN A 173 2.44 16.72 5.75
CA GLN A 173 2.23 15.83 6.89
C GLN A 173 0.74 15.73 7.24
N LEU A 174 0.26 14.51 7.47
CA LEU A 174 -1.13 14.26 7.89
C LEU A 174 -1.25 14.24 9.41
N PHE A 175 -2.33 14.86 9.88
CA PHE A 175 -2.69 14.89 11.29
C PHE A 175 -4.19 14.74 11.47
N ALA A 176 -4.58 14.21 12.63
CA ALA A 176 -5.92 14.26 13.15
C ALA A 176 -6.07 15.54 13.98
N VAL A 177 -7.17 16.27 13.80
CA VAL A 177 -7.48 17.47 14.59
C VAL A 177 -8.84 17.35 15.26
N ASP A 178 -8.88 17.63 16.55
CA ASP A 178 -10.11 17.62 17.34
C ASP A 178 -10.84 18.98 17.33
N PHE A 179 -12.04 19.04 17.92
CA PHE A 179 -12.81 20.28 18.06
C PHE A 179 -12.11 21.37 18.89
N ARG A 180 -11.11 20.99 19.71
CA ARG A 180 -10.33 21.91 20.54
C ARG A 180 -9.16 22.50 19.77
N GLY A 181 -8.85 21.98 18.58
CA GLY A 181 -7.68 22.32 17.79
C GLY A 181 -6.43 21.55 18.21
N SER A 182 -6.57 20.50 19.04
CA SER A 182 -5.47 19.61 19.38
C SER A 182 -5.13 18.75 18.17
N GLU A 183 -3.85 18.68 17.82
CA GLU A 183 -3.35 17.88 16.70
C GLU A 183 -2.70 16.59 17.17
N ARG A 184 -2.94 15.51 16.43
CA ARG A 184 -2.27 14.21 16.61
C ARG A 184 -1.69 13.76 15.27
N ALA A 185 -0.37 13.60 15.22
CA ALA A 185 0.30 13.14 14.01
C ALA A 185 -0.17 11.72 13.60
N LEU A 186 -0.35 11.50 12.31
CA LEU A 186 -0.74 10.19 11.74
C LEU A 186 0.46 9.41 11.17
N GLY A 187 1.64 10.01 11.15
CA GLY A 187 2.89 9.37 10.74
C GLY A 187 3.01 9.08 9.23
N VAL A 188 2.07 9.59 8.43
CA VAL A 188 2.09 9.52 6.96
C VAL A 188 2.00 10.92 6.38
N ALA A 189 2.45 11.09 5.14
CA ALA A 189 2.45 12.38 4.45
C ALA A 189 1.88 12.28 3.04
N MET A 190 0.96 13.18 2.69
CA MET A 190 0.58 13.45 1.32
C MET A 190 1.48 14.56 0.78
N LYS A 191 2.61 14.20 0.16
CA LYS A 191 3.60 15.17 -0.32
C LYS A 191 3.26 15.81 -1.67
N ALA A 192 2.28 15.26 -2.39
CA ALA A 192 1.87 15.76 -3.70
C ALA A 192 1.32 17.19 -3.61
N SER A 193 1.63 18.05 -4.58
CA SER A 193 1.09 19.41 -4.63
C SER A 193 -0.42 19.44 -4.88
N ASP A 194 -0.92 18.46 -5.64
CA ASP A 194 -2.34 18.30 -5.95
C ASP A 194 -2.82 16.93 -5.46
N VAL A 195 -3.71 16.94 -4.47
CA VAL A 195 -4.20 15.76 -3.76
C VAL A 195 -5.71 15.69 -3.84
N ARG A 196 -6.22 14.49 -4.13
CA ARG A 196 -7.65 14.19 -4.07
C ARG A 196 -7.91 13.03 -3.13
N VAL A 197 -8.54 13.29 -1.99
CA VAL A 197 -8.98 12.23 -1.07
C VAL A 197 -10.23 11.56 -1.63
N LEU A 198 -10.21 10.22 -1.74
CA LEU A 198 -11.35 9.44 -2.21
C LEU A 198 -12.22 8.94 -1.05
N GLY A 199 -11.61 8.56 0.06
CA GLY A 199 -12.36 8.13 1.24
C GLY A 199 -11.49 7.51 2.32
N TYR A 200 -12.09 7.32 3.49
CA TYR A 200 -11.48 6.68 4.64
C TYR A 200 -12.32 5.50 5.10
N SER A 201 -11.70 4.33 5.20
CA SER A 201 -12.28 3.09 5.68
C SER A 201 -11.30 2.55 6.71
N ALA A 202 -11.59 2.77 8.00
CA ALA A 202 -10.61 2.63 9.06
C ALA A 202 -9.88 1.26 9.02
N PRO A 203 -8.55 1.21 9.22
CA PRO A 203 -7.62 2.34 9.45
C PRO A 203 -7.06 2.97 8.16
N TYR A 204 -7.60 2.64 6.99
CA TYR A 204 -7.01 2.97 5.70
C TYR A 204 -7.59 4.24 5.08
N LEU A 205 -6.72 5.01 4.44
CA LEU A 205 -7.05 6.22 3.69
C LEU A 205 -6.70 6.01 2.22
N LEU A 206 -7.65 6.26 1.33
CA LEU A 206 -7.47 6.17 -0.12
C LEU A 206 -7.45 7.58 -0.73
N TRP A 207 -6.38 7.92 -1.45
CA TRP A 207 -6.21 9.24 -2.06
C TRP A 207 -5.45 9.15 -3.39
N ILE A 208 -5.49 10.22 -4.18
CA ILE A 208 -4.83 10.32 -5.48
C ILE A 208 -3.84 11.47 -5.45
N ASP A 209 -2.61 11.21 -5.88
CA ASP A 209 -1.70 12.23 -6.42
C ASP A 209 -2.13 12.50 -7.86
N THR A 210 -2.82 13.62 -8.06
CA THR A 210 -3.37 14.00 -9.37
C THR A 210 -2.26 14.38 -10.35
N THR A 211 -1.13 14.87 -9.84
CA THR A 211 0.00 15.33 -10.67
C THR A 211 0.70 14.14 -11.32
N LEU A 212 0.89 13.05 -10.56
CA LEU A 212 1.55 11.84 -11.04
C LEU A 212 0.58 10.75 -11.51
N ALA A 213 -0.72 11.00 -11.42
CA ALA A 213 -1.76 10.03 -11.71
C ALA A 213 -1.57 8.71 -10.92
N ARG A 214 -1.32 8.82 -9.62
CA ARG A 214 -1.08 7.67 -8.72
C ARG A 214 -2.14 7.60 -7.63
N VAL A 215 -2.62 6.39 -7.37
CA VAL A 215 -3.52 6.13 -6.24
C VAL A 215 -2.67 5.63 -5.08
N HIS A 216 -2.90 6.19 -3.91
CA HIS A 216 -2.23 5.86 -2.68
C HIS A 216 -3.21 5.25 -1.67
N LEU A 217 -2.75 4.21 -0.98
CA LEU A 217 -3.42 3.59 0.14
C LEU A 217 -2.52 3.75 1.38
N SER A 218 -2.96 4.58 2.31
CA SER A 218 -2.25 4.80 3.57
C SER A 218 -2.89 3.99 4.70
N ASP A 219 -2.08 3.25 5.45
CA ASP A 219 -2.44 2.69 6.75
C ASP A 219 -2.08 3.71 7.84
N LEU A 220 -3.10 4.38 8.38
CA LEU A 220 -2.91 5.41 9.41
C LEU A 220 -2.55 4.81 10.77
N ALA A 221 -2.84 3.53 11.01
CA ALA A 221 -2.50 2.86 12.26
C ALA A 221 -1.03 2.38 12.26
N ALA A 222 -0.54 1.92 11.10
CA ALA A 222 0.84 1.46 10.93
C ALA A 222 1.80 2.56 10.44
N SER A 223 1.29 3.76 10.17
CA SER A 223 2.05 4.86 9.56
C SER A 223 2.74 4.46 8.26
N LYS A 224 2.04 3.70 7.40
CA LYS A 224 2.54 3.23 6.11
C LYS A 224 1.74 3.84 4.97
N ASP A 225 2.40 4.10 3.85
CA ASP A 225 1.75 4.54 2.61
C ASP A 225 2.32 3.76 1.42
N VAL A 226 1.43 3.33 0.53
CA VAL A 226 1.83 2.61 -0.69
C VAL A 226 1.05 3.09 -1.89
N THR A 227 1.67 3.05 -3.07
CA THR A 227 0.94 3.23 -4.32
C THR A 227 0.21 1.93 -4.67
N VAL A 228 -1.07 2.03 -5.01
CA VAL A 228 -1.86 0.91 -5.55
C VAL A 228 -1.91 1.04 -7.07
N GLY A 229 -1.59 -0.04 -7.77
CA GLY A 229 -1.60 -0.12 -9.23
C GLY A 229 -3.02 -0.06 -9.79
N ALA A 230 -3.66 1.11 -9.79
CA ALA A 230 -4.98 1.33 -10.33
C ALA A 230 -4.89 2.15 -11.63
N ASN A 231 -4.89 1.45 -12.78
CA ASN A 231 -5.01 2.05 -14.09
C ASN A 231 -6.22 1.46 -14.83
N PRO A 232 -7.21 2.26 -15.27
CA PRO A 232 -7.31 3.71 -15.14
C PRO A 232 -7.54 4.18 -13.68
N LEU A 233 -7.25 5.46 -13.44
CA LEU A 233 -7.50 6.11 -12.15
C LEU A 233 -8.99 5.97 -11.74
N PRO A 234 -9.27 5.72 -10.46
CA PRO A 234 -10.62 5.77 -9.93
C PRO A 234 -11.30 7.12 -10.15
N SER A 235 -12.54 7.08 -10.64
CA SER A 235 -13.40 8.26 -10.66
C SER A 235 -14.02 8.53 -9.29
N GLY A 236 -14.17 7.50 -8.46
CA GLY A 236 -14.64 7.60 -7.09
C GLY A 236 -14.34 6.36 -6.26
N ALA A 237 -14.57 6.46 -4.95
CA ALA A 237 -14.56 5.31 -4.06
C ALA A 237 -15.63 5.48 -2.99
N GLN A 238 -16.27 4.37 -2.62
CA GLN A 238 -17.15 4.28 -1.47
C GLN A 238 -16.46 3.48 -0.36
N PRO A 239 -16.11 4.09 0.78
CA PRO A 239 -15.57 3.38 1.92
C PRO A 239 -16.66 2.56 2.63
N ASN A 240 -16.32 1.34 3.07
CA ASN A 240 -17.25 0.43 3.75
C ASN A 240 -17.07 0.38 5.28
N GLY A 241 -16.12 1.13 5.84
CA GLY A 241 -15.88 1.26 7.28
C GLY A 241 -15.08 0.12 7.92
N ASP A 242 -14.77 -0.94 7.17
CA ASP A 242 -14.04 -2.14 7.63
C ASP A 242 -12.67 -2.32 6.93
N GLY A 243 -12.15 -1.23 6.40
CA GLY A 243 -10.90 -1.20 5.66
C GLY A 243 -11.02 -1.54 4.17
N ARG A 244 -12.25 -1.75 3.67
CA ARG A 244 -12.52 -1.98 2.25
C ARG A 244 -13.08 -0.74 1.57
N PHE A 245 -12.83 -0.66 0.26
CA PHE A 245 -13.33 0.38 -0.64
C PHE A 245 -13.97 -0.27 -1.87
N LEU A 246 -15.16 0.18 -2.24
CA LEU A 246 -15.71 -0.06 -3.56
C LEU A 246 -15.22 1.05 -4.49
N ILE A 247 -14.41 0.71 -5.48
CA ILE A 247 -13.77 1.63 -6.41
C ILE A 247 -14.57 1.67 -7.71
N THR A 248 -14.90 2.87 -8.19
CA THR A 248 -15.57 3.08 -9.47
C THR A 248 -14.61 3.70 -10.49
N ARG A 249 -14.71 3.27 -11.76
CA ARG A 249 -13.92 3.80 -12.88
C ARG A 249 -14.86 4.23 -14.01
N ASP A 250 -14.51 5.33 -14.66
CA ASP A 250 -15.31 5.92 -15.75
C ASP A 250 -15.05 5.27 -17.12
N ASP A 251 -14.51 4.05 -17.15
CA ASP A 251 -14.33 3.34 -18.42
C ASP A 251 -15.65 2.68 -18.89
N VAL A 252 -15.67 2.39 -20.18
CA VAL A 252 -16.84 1.93 -20.95
C VAL A 252 -17.38 0.56 -20.49
N ASN A 253 -16.76 -0.07 -19.50
CA ASN A 253 -17.04 -1.43 -19.03
C ASN A 253 -17.37 -1.51 -17.54
N PHE A 254 -18.01 -0.50 -16.91
CA PHE A 254 -18.71 -0.60 -15.61
C PHE A 254 -18.05 -1.54 -14.56
N GLY A 255 -16.73 -1.45 -14.37
CA GLY A 255 -16.00 -2.28 -13.42
C GLY A 255 -15.99 -1.63 -12.05
N ALA A 256 -16.72 -2.19 -11.09
CA ALA A 256 -16.57 -1.84 -9.69
C ALA A 256 -15.67 -2.88 -9.01
N ASP A 257 -14.52 -2.43 -8.49
CA ASP A 257 -13.57 -3.30 -7.79
C ASP A 257 -13.69 -3.13 -6.28
N ILE A 258 -13.39 -4.18 -5.53
CA ILE A 258 -13.21 -4.08 -4.08
C ILE A 258 -11.73 -4.08 -3.78
N LEU A 259 -11.23 -2.95 -3.25
CA LEU A 259 -9.89 -2.87 -2.66
C LEU A 259 -10.01 -3.14 -1.16
N SER A 260 -9.29 -4.16 -0.68
CA SER A 260 -9.15 -4.47 0.74
C SER A 260 -7.78 -4.00 1.22
N GLY A 261 -7.75 -3.02 2.11
CA GLY A 261 -6.49 -2.49 2.64
C GLY A 261 -5.66 -3.55 3.35
N SER A 262 -6.28 -4.34 4.23
CA SER A 262 -5.59 -5.40 4.96
C SER A 262 -5.04 -6.49 4.04
N SER A 263 -5.78 -6.88 3.01
CA SER A 263 -5.31 -7.86 2.02
C SER A 263 -4.16 -7.32 1.18
N TRP A 264 -4.20 -6.03 0.82
CA TRP A 264 -3.13 -5.39 0.06
C TRP A 264 -1.85 -5.30 0.89
N PHE A 265 -1.92 -4.79 2.12
CA PHE A 265 -0.74 -4.71 2.99
C PHE A 265 -0.19 -6.09 3.35
N ALA A 266 -1.04 -7.12 3.44
CA ALA A 266 -0.60 -8.51 3.63
C ALA A 266 0.03 -9.14 2.39
N SER A 267 -0.29 -8.66 1.18
CA SER A 267 0.35 -9.13 -0.06
C SER A 267 1.68 -8.44 -0.33
N LEU A 268 1.97 -7.31 0.33
CA LEU A 268 3.26 -6.66 0.20
C LEU A 268 4.37 -7.58 0.73
N PRO A 269 5.52 -7.68 0.05
CA PRO A 269 6.68 -8.32 0.63
C PRO A 269 7.06 -7.63 1.96
N PRO A 270 7.60 -8.38 2.95
CA PRO A 270 7.99 -7.79 4.21
C PRO A 270 8.97 -6.62 3.99
N THR A 271 8.75 -5.53 4.74
CA THR A 271 9.66 -4.39 4.81
C THR A 271 11.09 -4.91 5.04
N PRO A 272 12.05 -4.65 4.12
CA PRO A 272 13.41 -5.10 4.33
C PRO A 272 14.01 -4.45 5.58
N ALA A 273 14.87 -5.19 6.29
CA ALA A 273 15.48 -4.67 7.50
C ALA A 273 16.45 -3.52 7.19
N PRO A 274 16.64 -2.54 8.10
CA PRO A 274 17.70 -1.56 7.94
C PRO A 274 19.08 -2.22 7.87
N VAL A 275 19.97 -1.69 7.02
CA VAL A 275 21.36 -2.19 6.97
C VAL A 275 22.09 -1.82 8.28
N PRO A 276 22.77 -2.78 8.94
CA PRO A 276 23.54 -2.51 10.14
C PRO A 276 24.61 -1.42 9.96
N THR A 277 24.89 -0.67 11.03
CA THR A 277 25.93 0.36 11.04
C THR A 277 27.19 -0.10 11.77
N ARG A 278 28.34 0.45 11.38
CA ARG A 278 29.63 0.29 12.05
C ARG A 278 30.18 1.64 12.49
N ALA A 279 31.04 1.61 13.51
CA ALA A 279 31.76 2.80 13.97
C ALA A 279 32.81 3.27 12.96
N GLY A 280 33.26 4.52 13.08
CA GLY A 280 34.38 5.07 12.32
C GLY A 280 34.01 5.85 11.04
N ALA A 281 32.79 6.35 10.93
CA ALA A 281 32.38 7.20 9.79
C ALA A 281 32.86 8.65 9.93
N ALA A 282 33.07 9.32 8.80
CA ALA A 282 33.32 10.76 8.76
C ALA A 282 32.10 11.58 9.26
N ALA A 283 32.33 12.81 9.70
CA ALA A 283 31.25 13.69 10.16
C ALA A 283 30.21 13.95 9.05
N GLY A 284 28.92 13.80 9.37
CA GLY A 284 27.81 13.91 8.41
C GLY A 284 27.50 12.61 7.64
N TYR A 285 28.27 11.55 7.88
CA TYR A 285 28.09 10.23 7.28
C TYR A 285 27.89 9.17 8.35
N ARG A 286 27.29 8.04 7.94
CA ARG A 286 27.25 6.80 8.70
C ARG A 286 27.84 5.68 7.86
N ARG A 287 28.56 4.76 8.51
CA ARG A 287 29.13 3.58 7.86
C ARG A 287 28.15 2.44 7.97
N ILE A 288 27.65 1.97 6.83
CA ILE A 288 26.76 0.80 6.74
C ILE A 288 27.57 -0.42 6.32
N ALA A 289 27.13 -1.62 6.70
CA ALA A 289 27.83 -2.86 6.37
C ALA A 289 26.88 -4.05 6.21
N SER A 290 27.25 -4.96 5.30
CA SER A 290 26.71 -6.31 5.23
C SER A 290 27.76 -7.28 5.75
N ASP A 291 27.53 -7.81 6.96
CA ASP A 291 28.46 -8.75 7.58
C ASP A 291 28.57 -10.06 6.80
N GLU A 292 27.46 -10.57 6.28
CA GLU A 292 27.42 -11.78 5.46
C GLU A 292 27.98 -11.51 4.05
N GLY A 293 27.78 -10.30 3.53
CA GLY A 293 28.31 -9.86 2.23
C GLY A 293 29.77 -9.44 2.26
N GLY A 294 30.37 -9.25 3.44
CA GLY A 294 31.77 -8.88 3.56
C GLY A 294 32.12 -7.49 3.01
N TRP A 295 31.20 -6.51 3.11
CA TRP A 295 31.43 -5.16 2.59
C TRP A 295 30.88 -4.05 3.50
N SER A 296 31.47 -2.86 3.41
CA SER A 296 30.98 -1.64 4.04
C SER A 296 31.26 -0.40 3.20
N MET A 297 30.48 0.66 3.41
CA MET A 297 30.70 1.99 2.80
C MET A 297 30.13 3.09 3.70
N GLU A 298 30.52 4.33 3.45
CA GLU A 298 29.92 5.50 4.09
C GLU A 298 28.84 6.13 3.21
N ILE A 299 27.70 6.44 3.82
CA ILE A 299 26.59 7.15 3.18
C ILE A 299 26.19 8.35 4.03
N PRO A 300 25.60 9.41 3.45
CA PRO A 300 25.10 10.53 4.24
C PRO A 300 24.13 10.05 5.33
N GLU A 301 24.22 10.63 6.52
CA GLU A 301 23.48 10.15 7.70
C GLU A 301 21.96 10.09 7.47
N LYS A 302 21.43 11.04 6.69
CA LYS A 302 20.00 11.16 6.38
C LYS A 302 19.50 10.23 5.27
N TRP A 303 20.40 9.51 4.60
CA TRP A 303 19.99 8.57 3.54
C TRP A 303 19.51 7.26 4.15
N ILE A 304 18.53 6.66 3.48
CA ILE A 304 17.94 5.38 3.86
C ILE A 304 18.81 4.26 3.29
N ALA A 305 18.96 3.19 4.06
CA ALA A 305 19.67 1.99 3.65
C ALA A 305 18.95 0.76 4.19
N GLU A 306 18.46 -0.07 3.28
CA GLU A 306 17.69 -1.28 3.53
C GLU A 306 18.44 -2.49 2.99
N THR A 307 18.36 -3.64 3.67
CA THR A 307 18.97 -4.89 3.23
C THR A 307 18.39 -5.28 1.88
N GLY A 308 19.26 -5.44 0.88
CA GLY A 308 18.88 -5.81 -0.48
C GLY A 308 19.06 -7.30 -0.74
N ASN A 309 18.72 -7.72 -1.96
CA ASN A 309 18.96 -9.09 -2.41
C ASN A 309 20.47 -9.41 -2.44
N LEU A 310 20.82 -10.69 -2.41
CA LEU A 310 22.18 -11.19 -2.63
C LEU A 310 23.23 -10.52 -1.72
N ARG A 311 22.94 -10.48 -0.41
CA ARG A 311 23.77 -9.87 0.64
C ARG A 311 24.13 -8.40 0.41
N GLY A 312 23.31 -7.74 -0.40
CA GLY A 312 23.48 -6.37 -0.85
C GLY A 312 22.72 -5.36 0.00
N ALA A 313 22.52 -4.18 -0.58
CA ALA A 313 21.74 -3.11 0.02
C ALA A 313 21.08 -2.24 -1.05
N GLU A 314 19.91 -1.72 -0.70
CA GLU A 314 19.23 -0.64 -1.41
C GLU A 314 19.38 0.64 -0.59
N ILE A 315 19.97 1.67 -1.19
CA ILE A 315 20.32 2.91 -0.51
C ILE A 315 19.73 4.06 -1.32
N ALA A 316 19.09 5.02 -0.65
CA ALA A 316 18.48 6.15 -1.33
C ALA A 316 18.44 7.44 -0.49
N SER A 317 18.42 8.56 -1.18
CA SER A 317 18.16 9.88 -0.59
C SER A 317 16.66 10.14 -0.34
N PHE A 318 15.81 9.14 -0.60
CA PHE A 318 14.34 9.20 -0.54
C PHE A 318 13.80 7.87 -0.02
N GLU A 319 12.53 7.87 0.42
CA GLU A 319 11.86 6.68 0.94
C GLU A 319 11.72 5.58 -0.12
N LEU A 320 12.19 4.38 0.21
CA LEU A 320 12.14 3.19 -0.68
C LEU A 320 10.81 2.42 -0.55
N GLN A 321 10.15 2.53 0.60
CA GLN A 321 8.91 1.82 0.92
C GLN A 321 7.69 2.57 0.38
N GLY A 322 7.37 2.26 -0.88
CA GLY A 322 6.12 2.60 -1.54
C GLY A 322 5.87 1.82 -2.84
N ALA A 323 6.66 0.77 -3.10
CA ALA A 323 6.84 0.23 -4.45
C ALA A 323 6.58 -1.27 -4.55
N ASP A 324 5.29 -1.61 -4.67
CA ASP A 324 4.94 -2.72 -5.55
C ASP A 324 5.11 -2.23 -7.01
N LEU A 325 6.14 -2.79 -7.65
CA LEU A 325 6.30 -2.98 -9.10
C LEU A 325 6.18 -1.77 -10.07
N SER A 326 6.10 -0.51 -9.63
CA SER A 326 5.76 0.60 -10.56
C SER A 326 6.47 1.97 -10.47
N GLY A 327 7.52 2.22 -9.66
CA GLY A 327 7.91 3.64 -9.52
C GLY A 327 9.16 4.14 -8.81
N ASN A 328 10.12 3.32 -8.36
CA ASN A 328 11.32 3.79 -7.63
C ASN A 328 12.37 4.52 -8.50
N ALA A 329 11.93 5.21 -9.54
CA ALA A 329 12.78 6.09 -10.31
C ALA A 329 13.06 7.36 -9.51
N PRO A 330 14.33 7.65 -9.19
CA PRO A 330 14.70 8.91 -8.56
C PRO A 330 14.30 10.08 -9.45
N THR A 331 13.85 11.17 -8.84
CA THR A 331 13.75 12.47 -9.51
C THR A 331 15.15 13.08 -9.74
N ALA A 332 15.23 14.18 -10.49
CA ALA A 332 16.51 14.81 -10.86
C ALA A 332 17.37 15.29 -9.66
N ASP A 333 16.76 15.48 -8.49
CA ASP A 333 17.37 15.88 -7.22
C ASP A 333 17.57 14.71 -6.24
N GLN A 334 17.22 13.48 -6.64
CA GLN A 334 17.32 12.28 -5.82
C GLN A 334 18.42 11.34 -6.33
N GLN A 335 18.86 10.44 -5.46
CA GLN A 335 19.89 9.44 -5.77
C GLN A 335 19.54 8.10 -5.14
N ARG A 336 19.80 7.04 -5.89
CA ARG A 336 19.77 5.65 -5.46
C ARG A 336 21.11 4.97 -5.75
N ILE A 337 21.50 4.09 -4.83
CA ILE A 337 22.64 3.18 -4.95
C ILE A 337 22.13 1.77 -4.59
N ARG A 338 22.43 0.79 -5.43
CA ARG A 338 22.16 -0.62 -5.18
C ARG A 338 23.48 -1.37 -5.18
N VAL A 339 23.81 -2.03 -4.07
CA VAL A 339 24.95 -2.94 -3.95
C VAL A 339 24.41 -4.37 -4.05
N THR A 340 25.01 -5.22 -4.88
CA THR A 340 24.60 -6.62 -5.09
C THR A 340 25.82 -7.52 -5.22
N LEU A 341 25.84 -8.68 -4.57
CA LEU A 341 26.86 -9.71 -4.81
C LEU A 341 26.30 -10.74 -5.80
N LEU A 342 26.45 -10.46 -7.09
CA LEU A 342 25.95 -11.31 -8.16
C LEU A 342 26.68 -12.64 -8.21
N PRO A 343 25.98 -13.78 -8.41
CA PRO A 343 26.62 -15.04 -8.73
C PRO A 343 27.46 -14.94 -10.01
N ASP A 344 28.71 -15.42 -9.95
CA ASP A 344 29.60 -15.50 -11.12
C ASP A 344 29.68 -16.95 -11.61
N TYR A 345 28.69 -17.38 -12.39
CA TYR A 345 28.60 -18.74 -12.94
C TYR A 345 29.29 -18.89 -14.30
N ASP A 346 29.30 -17.83 -15.09
CA ASP A 346 29.72 -17.88 -16.49
C ASP A 346 31.23 -17.57 -16.67
N GLY A 347 31.94 -17.19 -15.61
CA GLY A 347 33.38 -16.86 -15.66
C GLY A 347 33.70 -15.66 -16.57
N LEU A 348 32.74 -14.76 -16.75
CA LEU A 348 32.82 -13.63 -17.68
C LEU A 348 33.88 -12.63 -17.25
N SER A 349 34.48 -11.95 -18.22
CA SER A 349 35.29 -10.76 -17.91
C SER A 349 34.44 -9.68 -17.24
N LEU A 350 35.08 -8.78 -16.46
CA LEU A 350 34.38 -7.65 -15.86
C LEU A 350 33.79 -6.72 -16.94
N GLU A 351 34.43 -6.67 -18.10
CA GLU A 351 33.99 -5.93 -19.26
C GLU A 351 32.68 -6.50 -19.84
N GLU A 352 32.59 -7.83 -19.98
CA GLU A 352 31.39 -8.52 -20.44
C GLU A 352 30.23 -8.39 -19.45
N LEU A 353 30.51 -8.51 -18.15
CA LEU A 353 29.52 -8.24 -17.10
C LEU A 353 29.04 -6.79 -17.16
N GLY A 354 29.97 -5.85 -17.31
CA GLY A 354 29.67 -4.44 -17.46
C GLY A 354 28.76 -4.14 -18.66
N LYS A 355 28.81 -4.92 -19.75
CA LYS A 355 27.91 -4.77 -20.91
C LYS A 355 26.51 -5.33 -20.67
N ARG A 356 26.37 -6.30 -19.77
CA ARG A 356 25.07 -6.86 -19.38
C ARG A 356 24.35 -5.96 -18.37
N GLY A 357 25.09 -5.15 -17.61
CA GLY A 357 24.55 -4.37 -16.50
C GLY A 357 24.33 -5.25 -15.27
N ALA A 358 23.65 -4.73 -14.25
CA ALA A 358 23.20 -5.53 -13.11
C ALA A 358 21.83 -6.19 -13.40
N LEU A 359 20.99 -6.39 -12.38
CA LEU A 359 19.61 -6.91 -12.52
C LEU A 359 18.63 -5.94 -13.22
N SER A 360 19.10 -4.75 -13.59
CA SER A 360 18.31 -3.68 -14.23
C SER A 360 18.43 -3.85 -15.75
N GLY A 361 17.31 -4.15 -16.43
CA GLY A 361 17.26 -4.62 -17.83
C GLY A 361 17.92 -3.76 -18.92
N THR A 362 17.87 -4.29 -20.15
CA THR A 362 18.58 -3.87 -21.36
C THR A 362 18.73 -2.34 -21.54
N SER A 363 19.94 -1.85 -21.28
CA SER A 363 20.38 -0.47 -21.50
C SER A 363 21.58 -0.45 -22.45
N GLY A 364 21.71 0.61 -23.26
CA GLY A 364 22.86 0.76 -24.17
C GLY A 364 24.12 1.21 -23.43
N VAL A 365 25.25 0.52 -23.63
CA VAL A 365 26.55 0.96 -23.09
C VAL A 365 26.99 2.25 -23.78
N VAL A 366 27.25 3.29 -23.00
CA VAL A 366 27.74 4.59 -23.48
C VAL A 366 29.25 4.68 -23.31
N GLU A 367 29.75 4.31 -22.14
CA GLU A 367 31.16 4.40 -21.77
C GLU A 367 31.52 3.21 -20.89
N GLN A 368 32.74 2.70 -21.05
CA GLN A 368 33.30 1.69 -20.16
C GLN A 368 34.77 1.99 -19.87
N THR A 369 35.13 2.04 -18.60
CA THR A 369 36.46 2.48 -18.15
C THR A 369 36.99 1.55 -17.06
N ALA A 370 38.24 1.12 -17.18
CA ALA A 370 38.93 0.41 -16.12
C ALA A 370 39.22 1.37 -14.93
N THR A 371 39.05 0.88 -13.72
CA THR A 371 39.24 1.65 -12.48
C THR A 371 39.61 0.73 -11.32
N THR A 372 39.55 1.23 -10.09
CA THR A 372 39.80 0.46 -8.86
C THR A 372 38.78 0.84 -7.80
N VAL A 373 38.23 -0.16 -7.10
CA VAL A 373 37.32 0.02 -5.95
C VAL A 373 37.78 -0.93 -4.85
N ALA A 374 37.91 -0.45 -3.61
CA ALA A 374 38.43 -1.26 -2.48
C ALA A 374 39.75 -2.00 -2.81
N SER A 375 40.65 -1.33 -3.53
CA SER A 375 41.92 -1.89 -4.02
C SER A 375 41.77 -3.09 -4.99
N GLN A 376 40.57 -3.38 -5.48
CA GLN A 376 40.31 -4.41 -6.49
C GLN A 376 40.20 -3.78 -7.89
N PRO A 377 40.74 -4.43 -8.93
CA PRO A 377 40.45 -4.06 -10.31
C PRO A 377 38.94 -4.04 -10.56
N ALA A 378 38.46 -2.95 -11.16
CA ALA A 378 37.05 -2.72 -11.38
C ALA A 378 36.80 -2.19 -12.78
N VAL A 379 35.59 -2.41 -13.28
CA VAL A 379 35.09 -1.83 -14.53
C VAL A 379 33.93 -0.91 -14.20
N ARG A 380 34.06 0.37 -14.55
CA ARG A 380 33.00 1.37 -14.48
C ARG A 380 32.28 1.43 -15.83
N THR A 381 30.97 1.23 -15.85
CA THR A 381 30.17 1.30 -17.09
C THR A 381 29.06 2.34 -16.96
N LEU A 382 29.06 3.34 -17.82
CA LEU A 382 27.93 4.26 -18.01
C LEU A 382 26.96 3.62 -19.01
N MET A 383 25.71 3.46 -18.60
CA MET A 383 24.63 2.93 -19.45
C MET A 383 23.54 3.98 -19.62
N ALA A 384 23.04 4.14 -20.84
CA ALA A 384 21.90 5.00 -21.14
C ALA A 384 20.59 4.25 -20.93
N GLY A 385 19.59 4.90 -20.32
CA GLY A 385 18.22 4.36 -20.14
C GLY A 385 17.39 4.34 -21.45
N THR A 386 18.00 4.01 -22.59
CA THR A 386 17.34 4.02 -23.89
C THR A 386 16.18 3.03 -23.95
N GLY A 387 15.01 3.47 -24.42
CA GLY A 387 13.85 2.61 -24.62
C GLY A 387 12.94 2.44 -23.40
N MET A 388 13.28 3.07 -22.27
CA MET A 388 12.43 3.10 -21.08
C MET A 388 11.54 4.36 -21.05
N PRO A 389 10.31 4.29 -20.50
CA PRO A 389 9.48 5.47 -20.30
C PRO A 389 10.05 6.36 -19.19
N ARG A 390 9.80 7.67 -19.24
CA ARG A 390 10.14 8.56 -18.13
C ARG A 390 9.44 8.12 -16.82
N PRO A 391 10.13 8.17 -15.66
CA PRO A 391 11.48 8.67 -15.43
C PRO A 391 12.59 7.60 -15.53
N PHE A 392 12.28 6.42 -16.06
CA PHE A 392 13.20 5.29 -16.18
C PHE A 392 14.20 5.40 -17.34
N ASP A 393 14.12 6.47 -18.12
CA ASP A 393 15.03 6.79 -19.23
C ASP A 393 16.38 7.39 -18.77
N GLN A 394 16.51 7.68 -17.47
CA GLN A 394 17.74 8.22 -16.88
C GLN A 394 18.90 7.22 -16.95
N SER A 395 20.10 7.73 -17.20
CA SER A 395 21.32 6.90 -17.27
C SER A 395 21.69 6.29 -15.91
N HIS A 396 22.32 5.11 -15.97
CA HIS A 396 22.86 4.38 -14.82
C HIS A 396 24.38 4.33 -14.87
N LEU A 397 25.01 4.26 -13.70
CA LEU A 397 26.45 4.04 -13.59
C LEU A 397 26.72 2.79 -12.76
N TYR A 398 27.45 1.85 -13.35
CA TYR A 398 27.77 0.58 -12.73
C TYR A 398 29.26 0.47 -12.39
N TRP A 399 29.57 -0.18 -11.28
CA TRP A 399 30.90 -0.73 -11.00
C TRP A 399 30.78 -2.23 -10.82
N HIS A 400 31.64 -2.97 -11.52
CA HIS A 400 31.79 -4.42 -11.35
C HIS A 400 33.21 -4.75 -10.93
N PHE A 401 33.37 -5.51 -9.86
CA PHE A 401 34.66 -5.97 -9.35
C PHE A 401 34.50 -7.26 -8.55
N ARG A 402 35.58 -8.02 -8.39
CA ARG A 402 35.55 -9.28 -7.64
C ARG A 402 35.99 -9.05 -6.20
N SER A 403 35.30 -9.68 -5.25
CA SER A 403 35.73 -9.71 -3.86
C SER A 403 36.87 -10.72 -3.69
N PRO A 404 37.92 -10.42 -2.91
CA PRO A 404 38.95 -11.41 -2.60
C PRO A 404 38.44 -12.54 -1.69
N TYR A 405 37.23 -12.37 -1.11
CA TYR A 405 36.65 -13.33 -0.16
C TYR A 405 35.57 -14.24 -0.76
N PHE A 406 35.10 -13.93 -1.97
CA PHE A 406 34.13 -14.75 -2.70
C PHE A 406 34.67 -15.10 -4.08
N ALA A 407 35.02 -16.36 -4.30
CA ALA A 407 35.55 -16.82 -5.58
C ALA A 407 34.49 -16.89 -6.69
N ASN A 408 33.21 -16.99 -6.33
CA ASN A 408 32.06 -17.21 -7.21
C ASN A 408 31.05 -16.05 -7.14
N ARG A 409 31.51 -14.84 -6.80
CA ARG A 409 30.68 -13.63 -6.77
C ARG A 409 31.39 -12.46 -7.42
N VAL A 410 30.59 -11.60 -8.04
CA VAL A 410 30.99 -10.26 -8.48
C VAL A 410 30.19 -9.24 -7.70
N VAL A 411 30.87 -8.27 -7.13
CA VAL A 411 30.23 -7.10 -6.54
C VAL A 411 29.81 -6.18 -7.67
N ALA A 412 28.52 -5.90 -7.76
CA ALA A 412 27.93 -4.93 -8.66
C ALA A 412 27.34 -3.77 -7.85
N ILE A 413 27.75 -2.55 -8.16
CA ILE A 413 27.20 -1.32 -7.59
C ILE A 413 26.52 -0.55 -8.70
N ASP A 414 25.20 -0.43 -8.64
CA ASP A 414 24.36 0.34 -9.56
C ASP A 414 23.99 1.68 -8.94
N VAL A 415 24.23 2.77 -9.67
CA VAL A 415 23.92 4.14 -9.25
C VAL A 415 22.99 4.77 -10.27
N TRP A 416 21.89 5.33 -9.75
CA TRP A 416 20.83 5.90 -10.56
C TRP A 416 20.25 7.16 -9.88
N PRO A 417 20.17 8.32 -10.57
CA PRO A 417 20.74 8.60 -11.89
C PRO A 417 22.28 8.68 -11.87
N ALA A 418 22.90 8.46 -13.02
CA ALA A 418 24.37 8.52 -13.18
C ALA A 418 24.92 9.95 -12.97
N THR A 419 24.09 10.97 -13.19
CA THR A 419 24.42 12.39 -13.07
C THR A 419 23.39 13.07 -12.17
N GLY A 420 23.83 14.07 -11.40
CA GLY A 420 22.95 14.79 -10.48
C GLY A 420 23.73 15.55 -9.42
N GLN A 421 23.04 16.40 -8.65
CA GLN A 421 23.67 17.20 -7.59
C GLN A 421 24.20 16.35 -6.43
N LEU A 422 23.62 15.16 -6.22
CA LEU A 422 24.00 14.21 -5.17
C LEU A 422 25.16 13.29 -5.58
N ARG A 423 25.70 13.45 -6.79
CA ARG A 423 26.82 12.64 -7.28
C ARG A 423 28.06 12.63 -6.37
N PRO A 424 28.46 13.74 -5.73
CA PRO A 424 29.59 13.72 -4.79
C PRO A 424 29.39 12.76 -3.60
N ALA A 425 28.15 12.56 -3.14
CA ALA A 425 27.87 11.59 -2.08
C ALA A 425 28.06 10.14 -2.54
N VAL A 426 27.75 9.85 -3.81
CA VAL A 426 28.05 8.57 -4.44
C VAL A 426 29.56 8.37 -4.54
N ASP A 427 30.29 9.36 -5.05
CA ASP A 427 31.74 9.24 -5.21
C ASP A 427 32.43 9.01 -3.85
N HIS A 428 31.93 9.63 -2.77
CA HIS A 428 32.37 9.34 -1.39
C HIS A 428 32.06 7.91 -0.96
N ALA A 429 30.86 7.40 -1.22
CA ALA A 429 30.48 6.02 -0.88
C ALA A 429 31.36 4.99 -1.60
N LEU A 430 31.70 5.24 -2.87
CA LEU A 430 32.61 4.38 -3.63
C LEU A 430 34.06 4.50 -3.15
N ALA A 431 34.52 5.70 -2.78
CA ALA A 431 35.87 5.92 -2.26
C ALA A 431 36.10 5.29 -0.88
N THR A 432 35.03 5.18 -0.07
CA THR A 432 35.04 4.56 1.26
C THR A 432 34.59 3.10 1.25
N PHE A 433 34.35 2.53 0.07
CA PHE A 433 33.98 1.13 -0.06
C PHE A 433 35.13 0.24 0.41
N GLU A 434 34.82 -0.65 1.34
CA GLU A 434 35.77 -1.60 1.92
C GLU A 434 35.22 -3.01 1.86
N LEU A 435 36.12 -3.96 1.60
CA LEU A 435 35.85 -5.39 1.64
C LEU A 435 36.50 -5.97 2.90
N PHE A 436 35.81 -6.89 3.54
CA PHE A 436 36.31 -7.64 4.70
C PHE A 436 35.81 -9.09 4.66
N VAL A 437 36.41 -9.95 5.49
CA VAL A 437 36.05 -11.37 5.54
C VAL A 437 34.57 -11.52 5.93
N PRO A 438 33.72 -12.12 5.08
CA PRO A 438 32.30 -12.29 5.36
C PRO A 438 32.11 -13.24 6.54
N LYS A 439 31.06 -13.00 7.33
CA LYS A 439 30.60 -14.00 8.30
C LYS A 439 29.96 -15.17 7.53
N PRO A 440 30.21 -16.43 7.95
CA PRO A 440 29.53 -17.57 7.35
C PRO A 440 28.01 -17.42 7.50
N PRO A 441 27.22 -17.91 6.52
CA PRO A 441 25.76 -17.83 6.57
C PRO A 441 25.23 -18.39 7.89
N SER A 442 24.20 -17.74 8.43
CA SER A 442 23.55 -18.14 9.67
C SER A 442 23.03 -19.59 9.62
N THR A 443 22.94 -20.22 10.79
CA THR A 443 22.41 -21.58 10.97
C THR A 443 20.95 -21.68 10.50
N ALA A 444 20.56 -22.83 9.95
CA ALA A 444 19.15 -23.10 9.60
C ALA A 444 18.22 -22.81 10.79
N ALA A 445 17.24 -21.92 10.59
CA ALA A 445 16.29 -21.52 11.63
C ALA A 445 15.22 -22.60 11.88
N ILE A 446 14.85 -23.34 10.83
CA ILE A 446 13.98 -24.52 10.96
C ILE A 446 14.80 -25.81 10.92
N SER A 447 14.43 -26.76 11.78
CA SER A 447 15.05 -28.09 11.86
C SER A 447 14.63 -29.02 10.72
N ARG A 448 15.40 -30.10 10.50
CA ARG A 448 15.06 -31.17 9.53
C ARG A 448 13.64 -31.69 9.74
N ALA A 449 13.25 -31.91 11.00
CA ALA A 449 11.94 -32.42 11.36
C ALA A 449 10.82 -31.45 10.97
N GLN A 450 11.02 -30.15 11.22
CA GLN A 450 10.05 -29.11 10.84
C GLN A 450 9.92 -28.99 9.31
N ALA A 451 11.02 -29.07 8.57
CA ALA A 451 10.98 -29.06 7.10
C ALA A 451 10.21 -30.26 6.53
N ILE A 452 10.48 -31.47 7.06
CA ILE A 452 9.75 -32.69 6.69
C ILE A 452 8.27 -32.56 7.00
N GLU A 453 7.94 -32.05 8.19
CA GLU A 453 6.56 -31.92 8.64
C GLU A 453 5.78 -30.89 7.82
N ALA A 454 6.41 -29.76 7.45
CA ALA A 454 5.80 -28.75 6.59
C ALA A 454 5.39 -29.33 5.23
N VAL A 455 6.29 -30.09 4.60
CA VAL A 455 6.02 -30.74 3.30
C VAL A 455 5.01 -31.86 3.43
N ARG A 456 5.13 -32.70 4.47
CA ARG A 456 4.18 -33.78 4.75
C ARG A 456 2.74 -33.26 4.85
N ASN A 457 2.53 -32.18 5.61
CA ASN A 457 1.21 -31.58 5.78
C ASN A 457 0.59 -31.05 4.48
N ILE A 458 1.41 -30.64 3.51
CA ILE A 458 0.96 -30.24 2.18
C ILE A 458 0.56 -31.48 1.38
N LEU A 459 1.43 -32.50 1.35
CA LEU A 459 1.26 -33.68 0.51
C LEU A 459 0.13 -34.60 0.97
N GLU A 460 -0.09 -34.74 2.28
CA GLU A 460 -1.14 -35.60 2.84
C GLU A 460 -2.57 -35.07 2.56
N ARG A 461 -2.70 -33.80 2.12
CA ARG A 461 -3.98 -33.26 1.60
C ARG A 461 -4.30 -33.75 0.18
N ALA A 462 -3.26 -34.12 -0.59
CA ALA A 462 -3.36 -34.45 -2.00
C ALA A 462 -3.00 -35.92 -2.31
N GLY A 463 -2.64 -36.71 -1.30
CA GLY A 463 -2.24 -38.10 -1.47
C GLY A 463 -1.66 -38.73 -0.21
N ARG A 464 -0.95 -39.84 -0.41
CA ARG A 464 -0.30 -40.59 0.68
C ARG A 464 1.22 -40.48 0.56
N VAL A 465 1.90 -40.19 1.67
CA VAL A 465 3.37 -40.18 1.77
C VAL A 465 3.87 -41.53 2.31
N ASP A 466 4.67 -42.25 1.52
CA ASP A 466 5.26 -43.55 1.92
C ASP A 466 6.67 -43.39 2.51
N ARG A 467 7.47 -42.50 1.93
CA ARG A 467 8.81 -42.16 2.39
C ARG A 467 9.07 -40.67 2.22
N ILE A 468 9.83 -40.09 3.13
CA ILE A 468 10.24 -38.69 3.06
C ILE A 468 11.64 -38.54 3.66
N ALA A 469 12.47 -37.74 3.01
CA ALA A 469 13.81 -37.42 3.46
C ALA A 469 14.09 -35.94 3.18
N ALA A 470 14.93 -35.32 4.01
CA ALA A 470 15.33 -33.94 3.84
C ALA A 470 16.85 -33.81 4.00
N LYS A 471 17.48 -33.06 3.10
CA LYS A 471 18.89 -32.69 3.15
C LYS A 471 19.02 -31.17 3.21
N LEU A 472 19.94 -30.68 4.04
CA LEU A 472 20.30 -29.28 4.10
C LEU A 472 21.49 -29.04 3.16
N VAL A 473 21.35 -28.11 2.22
CA VAL A 473 22.40 -27.76 1.25
C VAL A 473 22.44 -26.25 1.06
N THR A 474 23.51 -25.72 0.46
CA THR A 474 23.44 -24.36 -0.08
C THR A 474 22.75 -24.34 -1.44
N ASN A 475 22.20 -23.20 -1.86
CA ASN A 475 21.61 -23.04 -3.20
C ASN A 475 22.63 -23.42 -4.30
N HIS A 476 23.89 -23.01 -4.16
CA HIS A 476 24.97 -23.37 -5.08
C HIS A 476 25.17 -24.89 -5.23
N GLU A 477 25.15 -25.63 -4.11
CA GLU A 477 25.28 -27.10 -4.14
C GLU A 477 24.08 -27.77 -4.81
N LEU A 478 22.88 -27.22 -4.59
CA LEU A 478 21.69 -27.67 -5.29
C LEU A 478 21.80 -27.41 -6.80
N GLU A 479 22.20 -26.22 -7.21
CA GLU A 479 22.38 -25.86 -8.63
C GLU A 479 23.44 -26.73 -9.33
N GLN A 480 24.57 -27.02 -8.65
CA GLN A 480 25.60 -27.90 -9.18
C GLN A 480 25.16 -29.37 -9.25
N GLY A 481 24.38 -29.82 -8.28
CA GLY A 481 23.96 -31.21 -8.16
C GLY A 481 22.79 -31.58 -9.07
N SER A 482 21.91 -30.63 -9.37
CA SER A 482 20.58 -30.88 -9.95
C SER A 482 20.38 -30.29 -11.34
N SER A 483 19.19 -30.54 -11.93
CA SER A 483 18.80 -29.99 -13.24
C SER A 483 17.98 -28.69 -13.15
N PHE A 484 17.94 -28.03 -11.99
CA PHE A 484 17.16 -26.78 -11.81
C PHE A 484 17.75 -25.58 -12.57
N GLY A 485 19.01 -25.66 -13.02
CA GLY A 485 19.71 -24.55 -13.67
C GLY A 485 20.18 -23.48 -12.68
N HIS A 486 20.83 -22.44 -13.20
CA HIS A 486 21.36 -21.34 -12.38
C HIS A 486 20.31 -20.28 -12.08
N ASN A 487 20.18 -19.92 -10.81
CA ASN A 487 19.33 -18.81 -10.39
C ASN A 487 20.18 -17.59 -10.02
N TYR A 488 20.16 -16.59 -10.89
CA TYR A 488 20.93 -15.35 -10.73
C TYR A 488 20.35 -14.36 -9.71
N THR A 489 19.16 -14.63 -9.17
CA THR A 489 18.47 -13.73 -8.23
C THR A 489 18.46 -14.23 -6.79
N VAL A 490 19.06 -15.40 -6.53
CA VAL A 490 19.09 -16.07 -5.22
C VAL A 490 20.53 -16.20 -4.76
N ASP A 491 20.80 -16.02 -3.46
CA ASP A 491 22.16 -16.12 -2.98
C ASP A 491 22.64 -17.57 -3.05
N PRO A 492 23.75 -17.85 -3.77
CA PRO A 492 24.28 -19.21 -3.86
C PRO A 492 24.70 -19.82 -2.51
N ASP A 493 24.87 -19.01 -1.46
CA ASP A 493 25.18 -19.47 -0.12
C ASP A 493 23.94 -19.61 0.79
N ASP A 494 22.74 -19.27 0.29
CA ASP A 494 21.50 -19.47 1.06
C ASP A 494 21.32 -20.95 1.38
N LEU A 495 20.99 -21.24 2.63
CA LEU A 495 20.70 -22.59 3.08
C LEU A 495 19.27 -22.97 2.70
N LEU A 496 19.13 -24.13 2.06
CA LEU A 496 17.86 -24.68 1.59
C LEU A 496 17.64 -26.09 2.15
N TRP A 497 16.43 -26.36 2.60
CA TRP A 497 15.96 -27.72 2.86
C TRP A 497 15.40 -28.31 1.57
N VAL A 498 16.07 -29.33 1.04
CA VAL A 498 15.57 -30.13 -0.08
C VAL A 498 14.87 -31.34 0.49
N VAL A 499 13.55 -31.37 0.40
CA VAL A 499 12.68 -32.40 0.96
C VAL A 499 12.10 -33.25 -0.15
N ALA A 500 12.58 -34.48 -0.28
CA ALA A 500 12.08 -35.46 -1.24
C ALA A 500 11.09 -36.40 -0.56
N ALA A 501 9.90 -36.54 -1.14
CA ALA A 501 8.83 -37.43 -0.69
C ALA A 501 8.43 -38.37 -1.83
N ALA A 502 8.32 -39.65 -1.54
CA ALA A 502 7.71 -40.61 -2.47
C ALA A 502 6.43 -41.17 -1.89
N GLY A 503 5.48 -41.48 -2.76
CA GLY A 503 4.16 -41.91 -2.37
C GLY A 503 3.23 -41.99 -3.56
N ASP A 504 1.97 -41.63 -3.34
CA ASP A 504 0.94 -41.61 -4.39
C ASP A 504 0.09 -40.34 -4.28
N PHE A 505 0.41 -39.35 -5.13
CA PHE A 505 -0.15 -38.00 -5.07
C PHE A 505 -0.98 -37.69 -6.31
N ALA A 506 -2.02 -36.86 -6.15
CA ALA A 506 -2.66 -36.23 -7.29
C ALA A 506 -1.60 -35.44 -8.09
N SER A 507 -1.72 -35.44 -9.43
CA SER A 507 -0.76 -34.72 -10.29
C SER A 507 -0.70 -33.25 -9.91
N MET A 508 0.50 -32.75 -9.63
CA MET A 508 0.76 -31.37 -9.27
C MET A 508 1.32 -30.53 -10.42
N SER A 509 1.24 -31.03 -11.67
CA SER A 509 1.58 -30.24 -12.86
C SER A 509 0.66 -29.02 -13.01
N LEU A 510 1.12 -27.88 -12.51
CA LEU A 510 0.62 -26.57 -12.91
C LEU A 510 0.87 -26.40 -14.43
N GLY A 511 -0.19 -26.10 -15.16
CA GLY A 511 -0.21 -26.10 -16.63
C GLY A 511 0.96 -25.36 -17.28
N GLY A 512 1.63 -26.05 -18.21
CA GLY A 512 2.53 -25.40 -19.16
C GLY A 512 1.78 -24.45 -20.11
N PRO A 513 2.50 -23.64 -20.90
CA PRO A 513 1.89 -22.63 -21.77
C PRO A 513 0.85 -23.27 -22.71
N PRO A 514 -0.31 -22.63 -22.91
CA PRO A 514 -1.38 -23.20 -23.70
C PRO A 514 -0.93 -23.30 -25.16
N GLY A 515 -0.66 -24.51 -25.65
CA GLY A 515 -0.29 -24.63 -27.07
C GLY A 515 0.37 -25.91 -27.59
N ARG A 516 0.62 -26.97 -26.81
CA ARG A 516 1.10 -28.25 -27.37
C ARG A 516 0.19 -29.43 -27.03
N SER A 517 -0.82 -29.56 -27.90
CA SER A 517 -1.44 -30.77 -28.45
C SER A 517 -1.13 -32.14 -27.81
N GLY A 518 -2.20 -32.78 -27.34
CA GLY A 518 -2.26 -34.23 -27.11
C GLY A 518 -2.87 -34.67 -25.77
N ALA A 519 -3.90 -34.01 -25.25
CA ALA A 519 -4.55 -34.47 -24.02
C ALA A 519 -5.28 -35.81 -24.25
N SER A 520 -4.68 -36.88 -23.72
CA SER A 520 -5.37 -38.15 -23.47
C SER A 520 -6.59 -37.92 -22.57
N LEU A 521 -7.74 -38.49 -22.92
CA LEU A 521 -8.97 -38.54 -22.12
C LEU A 521 -8.85 -39.52 -20.94
N GLY A 522 -7.88 -39.27 -20.05
CA GLY A 522 -7.68 -40.02 -18.81
C GLY A 522 -7.44 -39.09 -17.62
N PRO A 523 -7.67 -39.54 -16.38
CA PRO A 523 -7.25 -38.79 -15.20
C PRO A 523 -5.74 -38.52 -15.31
N PRO A 524 -5.27 -37.31 -14.91
CA PRO A 524 -3.87 -36.95 -15.04
C PRO A 524 -3.00 -37.99 -14.30
N PRO A 525 -1.83 -38.36 -14.87
CA PRO A 525 -0.96 -39.35 -14.25
C PRO A 525 -0.58 -38.88 -12.84
N ARG A 526 -0.71 -39.79 -11.86
CA ARG A 526 -0.39 -39.51 -10.46
C ARG A 526 1.13 -39.36 -10.29
N ASP A 527 1.52 -38.43 -9.42
CA ASP A 527 2.92 -38.20 -9.10
C ASP A 527 3.35 -39.20 -8.01
N ARG A 528 4.51 -39.82 -8.20
CA ARG A 528 5.08 -40.80 -7.25
C ARG A 528 6.29 -40.28 -6.50
N LEU A 529 6.90 -39.21 -6.99
CA LEU A 529 7.95 -38.45 -6.35
C LEU A 529 7.55 -36.97 -6.36
N VAL A 530 7.81 -36.33 -5.23
CA VAL A 530 7.69 -34.89 -5.07
C VAL A 530 8.90 -34.38 -4.33
N VAL A 531 9.51 -33.31 -4.82
CA VAL A 531 10.57 -32.60 -4.13
C VAL A 531 10.12 -31.16 -3.88
N HIS A 532 10.07 -30.78 -2.61
CA HIS A 532 9.91 -29.39 -2.20
C HIS A 532 11.25 -28.85 -1.73
N ILE A 533 11.56 -27.63 -2.13
CA ILE A 533 12.73 -26.90 -1.66
C ILE A 533 12.21 -25.76 -0.80
N LEU A 534 12.70 -25.65 0.43
CA LEU A 534 12.30 -24.61 1.38
C LEU A 534 13.50 -23.76 1.77
N HIS A 535 13.29 -22.47 1.98
CA HIS A 535 14.29 -21.62 2.63
C HIS A 535 14.53 -22.11 4.06
N ALA A 536 15.79 -22.38 4.44
CA ALA A 536 16.08 -22.88 5.79
C ALA A 536 15.95 -21.80 6.87
N SER A 537 15.93 -20.52 6.49
CA SER A 537 15.75 -19.37 7.36
C SER A 537 14.28 -19.10 7.73
N THR A 538 13.33 -19.40 6.85
CA THR A 538 11.91 -19.08 7.06
C THR A 538 10.99 -20.30 7.00
N GLY A 539 11.38 -21.35 6.28
CA GLY A 539 10.53 -22.50 5.95
C GLY A 539 9.63 -22.27 4.73
N ASP A 540 9.73 -21.13 4.07
CA ASP A 540 8.92 -20.81 2.88
C ASP A 540 9.34 -21.64 1.67
N ALA A 541 8.38 -21.96 0.81
CA ALA A 541 8.63 -22.72 -0.40
C ALA A 541 9.43 -21.89 -1.42
N PHE A 542 10.59 -22.42 -1.80
CA PHE A 542 11.50 -21.87 -2.81
C PHE A 542 11.24 -22.45 -4.20
N GLY A 543 11.02 -23.76 -4.26
CA GLY A 543 10.94 -24.50 -5.51
C GLY A 543 10.28 -25.86 -5.35
N PHE A 544 9.91 -26.44 -6.48
CA PHE A 544 9.14 -27.67 -6.53
C PHE A 544 9.49 -28.49 -7.78
N MET A 545 9.46 -29.81 -7.63
CA MET A 545 9.51 -30.79 -8.72
C MET A 545 8.59 -31.96 -8.39
N SER A 546 7.95 -32.52 -9.42
CA SER A 546 7.28 -33.82 -9.31
C SER A 546 7.66 -34.76 -10.45
N GLY A 547 7.46 -36.06 -10.23
CA GLY A 547 7.76 -37.09 -11.21
C GLY A 547 6.90 -38.34 -11.01
N GLY A 548 6.71 -39.08 -12.11
CA GLY A 548 5.96 -40.35 -12.11
C GLY A 548 6.78 -41.56 -11.65
N ASP A 549 8.11 -41.42 -11.54
CA ASP A 549 8.95 -42.41 -10.87
C ASP A 549 8.93 -42.16 -9.36
N GLY A 550 8.88 -43.21 -8.55
CA GLY A 550 8.88 -43.10 -7.10
C GLY A 550 10.28 -43.09 -6.49
N ALA A 551 11.33 -43.37 -7.26
CA ALA A 551 12.72 -43.39 -6.79
C ALA A 551 13.27 -41.99 -6.45
N TRP A 552 14.27 -41.93 -5.57
CA TRP A 552 15.02 -40.70 -5.40
C TRP A 552 15.80 -40.37 -6.68
N PRO A 553 15.78 -39.10 -7.12
CA PRO A 553 16.65 -38.69 -8.21
C PRO A 553 18.11 -38.90 -7.83
N ALA A 554 18.93 -39.37 -8.77
CA ALA A 554 20.36 -39.58 -8.53
C ALA A 554 21.08 -38.33 -8.00
N TRP A 555 20.65 -37.15 -8.45
CA TRP A 555 21.16 -35.88 -7.93
C TRP A 555 20.84 -35.67 -6.46
N PHE A 556 19.65 -36.05 -6.00
CA PHE A 556 19.25 -35.91 -4.60
C PHE A 556 20.12 -36.80 -3.71
N ASP A 557 20.38 -38.03 -4.13
CA ASP A 557 21.27 -38.94 -3.42
C ASP A 557 22.71 -38.40 -3.35
N ALA A 558 23.19 -37.74 -4.40
CA ALA A 558 24.51 -37.13 -4.47
C ALA A 558 24.69 -35.86 -3.62
N LEU A 559 23.59 -35.19 -3.21
CA LEU A 559 23.67 -34.01 -2.35
C LEU A 559 24.34 -34.34 -1.01
N LYS A 560 25.33 -33.54 -0.64
CA LYS A 560 26.01 -33.61 0.66
C LYS A 560 25.15 -32.92 1.71
N ASP A 561 24.60 -33.68 2.64
CA ASP A 561 23.81 -33.12 3.72
C ASP A 561 24.70 -32.34 4.70
N ARG A 562 24.38 -31.06 4.91
CA ARG A 562 25.06 -30.16 5.84
C ARG A 562 24.43 -30.14 7.23
N ALA A 563 23.26 -30.75 7.40
CA ALA A 563 22.61 -30.80 8.70
C ALA A 563 23.42 -31.69 9.66
N PRO A 564 23.63 -31.23 10.92
CA PRO A 564 24.36 -31.98 11.93
C PRO A 564 23.71 -33.32 12.32
#